data_AF-A0A529W8X4-F1
#
_entry.id   AF-A0A529W8X4-F1
#
_cell.length_a   1.000
_cell.length_b   1.000
_cell.length_c   1.000
_cell.angle_alpha   90.00
_cell.angle_beta   90.00
_cell.angle_gamma   90.00
#
_symmetry.space_group_name_H-M   'P 1'
#
loop_
_entity.id
_entity.type
_entity.pdbx_description
1 polymer ?
#
loop_
_entity_poly.entity_id
_entity_poly.type
_entity_poly.pdbx_seq_one_letter_code
_entity_poly.pdbx_strand_id
1 'polypeptide(L)'
;STGGIVRLRNVDPLTGITSLTRQQREAGQRFRDDFERAARHGLQPQSWSERVDASRMGGGVPDRVLSAGRAHAQAAAALGHWEVAEVVRKTCLEGQSVKAIAERSGEGRDVVVKLLKVGLDLLAVHYGMMGRKVG
;
A
#
# COMPACT_ATOMS: atom_id res chain seq x y z
N SER A 1 -0.91 -15.57 16.98
CA SER A 1 0.05 -14.44 16.95
C SER A 1 -0.54 -13.29 16.15
N THR A 2 -1.18 -12.34 16.84
CA THR A 2 -1.71 -11.12 16.23
C THR A 2 -0.54 -10.19 15.96
N GLY A 3 -0.15 -10.06 14.69
CA GLY A 3 0.96 -9.22 14.25
C GLY A 3 0.68 -7.76 14.58
N GLY A 4 1.13 -7.32 15.75
CA GLY A 4 1.13 -5.91 16.13
C GLY A 4 1.93 -5.13 15.09
N ILE A 5 1.30 -4.14 14.47
CA ILE A 5 1.96 -3.21 13.55
C ILE A 5 2.99 -2.44 14.38
N VAL A 6 4.23 -2.91 14.31
CA VAL A 6 5.37 -2.33 15.00
C VAL A 6 5.61 -0.95 14.38
N ARG A 7 5.18 0.10 15.08
CA ARG A 7 5.60 1.48 14.82
C ARG A 7 7.03 1.68 15.32
N LEU A 8 7.99 0.99 14.71
CA LEU A 8 9.40 1.41 14.75
C LEU A 8 9.48 2.77 14.07
N ARG A 9 10.34 3.66 14.56
CA ARG A 9 10.64 4.98 13.96
C ARG A 9 11.04 4.77 12.49
N ASN A 10 10.04 4.79 11.61
CA ASN A 10 10.14 4.24 10.27
C ASN A 10 10.68 5.35 9.36
N VAL A 11 11.99 5.37 9.14
CA VAL A 11 12.52 6.09 7.98
C VAL A 11 11.84 5.46 6.77
N ASP A 12 11.13 6.26 5.99
CA ASP A 12 10.41 5.75 4.82
C ASP A 12 11.41 4.96 3.94
N PRO A 13 11.15 3.66 3.66
CA PRO A 13 12.09 2.79 2.96
C PRO A 13 12.40 3.26 1.53
N LEU A 14 11.57 4.14 0.97
CA LEU A 14 11.81 4.80 -0.33
C LEU A 14 12.78 5.97 -0.18
N THR A 15 12.84 6.66 0.96
CA THR A 15 13.74 7.83 1.21
C THR A 15 15.21 7.49 0.96
N GLY A 16 15.65 6.30 1.36
CA GLY A 16 17.03 5.84 1.16
C GLY A 16 17.40 5.51 -0.29
N ILE A 17 16.45 5.52 -1.23
CA ILE A 17 16.68 5.14 -2.63
C ILE A 17 16.72 6.41 -3.47
N THR A 18 17.90 7.00 -3.64
CA THR A 18 18.10 8.28 -4.34
C THR A 18 17.67 8.26 -5.80
N SER A 19 17.67 7.10 -6.43
CA SER A 19 17.30 6.93 -7.84
C SER A 19 15.79 6.85 -8.10
N LEU A 20 14.94 7.03 -7.07
CA LEU A 20 13.48 7.12 -7.22
C LEU A 20 13.03 8.55 -7.54
N THR A 21 12.12 8.68 -8.50
CA THR A 21 11.47 9.96 -8.84
C THR A 21 10.48 10.40 -7.76
N ARG A 22 10.08 11.68 -7.80
CA ARG A 22 9.03 12.21 -6.92
C ARG A 22 7.71 11.44 -7.10
N GLN A 23 7.32 11.15 -8.34
CA GLN A 23 6.07 10.42 -8.66
C GLN A 23 6.10 9.00 -8.12
N GLN A 24 7.22 8.29 -8.24
CA GLN A 24 7.38 6.94 -7.69
C GLN A 24 7.22 6.93 -6.16
N ARG A 25 7.82 7.91 -5.46
CA ARG A 25 7.66 8.06 -4.00
C ARG A 25 6.21 8.34 -3.61
N GLU A 26 5.58 9.27 -4.32
CA GLU A 26 4.19 9.65 -4.08
C GLU A 26 3.24 8.46 -4.31
N ALA A 27 3.44 7.70 -5.39
CA ALA A 27 2.67 6.50 -5.69
C ALA A 27 2.81 5.44 -4.58
N GLY A 28 4.03 5.19 -4.10
CA GLY A 28 4.27 4.28 -2.98
C GLY A 28 3.61 4.74 -1.67
N GLN A 29 3.62 6.05 -1.39
CA GLN A 29 2.95 6.62 -0.22
C GLN A 29 1.42 6.49 -0.33
N ARG A 30 0.81 6.80 -1.49
CA ARG A 30 -0.63 6.65 -1.68
C ARG A 30 -1.08 5.19 -1.55
N PHE A 31 -0.29 4.26 -2.09
CA PHE A 31 -0.55 2.83 -1.94
C PHE A 31 -0.55 2.37 -0.48
N ARG A 32 0.38 2.88 0.33
CA ARG A 32 0.41 2.67 1.78
C ARG A 32 -0.79 3.32 2.47
N ASP A 33 -1.14 4.55 2.12
CA ASP A 33 -2.25 5.27 2.72
C ASP A 33 -3.60 4.57 2.48
N ASP A 34 -3.83 4.07 1.27
CA ASP A 34 -5.04 3.30 0.92
C ASP A 34 -5.13 2.03 1.77
N PHE A 35 -4.01 1.32 1.93
CA PHE A 35 -3.92 0.14 2.79
C PHE A 35 -4.17 0.46 4.27
N GLU A 36 -3.50 1.49 4.82
CA GLU A 36 -3.64 1.88 6.21
C GLU A 36 -5.05 2.38 6.55
N ARG A 37 -5.69 3.12 5.63
CA ARG A 37 -7.09 3.54 5.78
C ARG A 37 -8.02 2.33 5.80
N ALA A 38 -7.83 1.36 4.91
CA ALA A 38 -8.60 0.12 4.92
C ALA A 38 -8.38 -0.67 6.23
N ALA A 39 -7.13 -0.79 6.70
CA ALA A 39 -6.77 -1.56 7.89
C ALA A 39 -7.24 -0.91 9.20
N ARG A 40 -7.13 0.42 9.37
CA ARG A 40 -7.52 1.13 10.60
C ARG A 40 -9.01 1.00 10.92
N HIS A 41 -9.87 0.93 9.91
CA HIS A 41 -11.30 0.78 10.10
C HIS A 41 -11.74 -0.67 10.31
N GLY A 42 -10.96 -1.66 9.85
CA GLY A 42 -11.14 -3.06 10.24
C GLY A 42 -10.71 -3.35 11.69
N LEU A 43 -9.96 -2.43 12.31
CA LEU A 43 -9.42 -2.53 13.67
C LEU A 43 -10.16 -1.67 14.72
N GLN A 44 -11.11 -0.83 14.33
CA GLN A 44 -11.99 -0.18 15.31
C GLN A 44 -12.93 -1.26 15.87
N PRO A 45 -12.86 -1.65 17.16
CA PRO A 45 -13.98 -2.36 17.76
C PRO A 45 -15.19 -1.47 17.57
N GLN A 46 -16.27 -2.00 16.96
CA GLN A 46 -17.56 -1.32 16.92
C GLN A 46 -17.85 -0.83 18.34
N SER A 47 -17.69 0.46 18.60
CA SER A 47 -18.02 1.02 19.89
C SER A 47 -19.54 1.00 19.98
N TRP A 48 -20.04 -0.11 20.52
CA TRP A 48 -21.43 -0.34 20.88
C TRP A 48 -21.85 0.73 21.88
N SER A 49 -22.50 1.75 21.37
CA SER A 49 -23.39 2.63 22.14
C SER A 49 -24.52 3.06 21.20
N GLU A 50 -25.11 2.07 20.53
CA GLU A 50 -26.40 2.24 19.90
C GLU A 50 -27.45 1.98 20.98
N ARG A 51 -28.08 3.06 21.46
CA ARG A 51 -29.32 2.94 22.21
C ARG A 51 -30.32 2.25 21.28
N VAL A 52 -30.67 1.03 21.63
CA VAL A 52 -31.61 0.19 20.92
C VAL A 52 -33.00 0.75 21.20
N ASP A 53 -33.52 1.56 20.28
CA ASP A 53 -34.96 1.72 20.11
C ASP A 53 -35.28 1.80 18.61
N ALA A 54 -35.92 0.72 18.16
CA ALA A 54 -36.83 0.63 17.03
C ALA A 54 -36.38 1.21 15.66
N SER A 55 -35.84 0.32 14.83
CA SER A 55 -36.30 0.03 13.45
C SER A 55 -35.17 -0.04 12.42
N ARG A 56 -34.86 -1.28 12.02
CA ARG A 56 -34.44 -1.70 10.67
C ARG A 56 -33.46 -0.75 9.95
N MET A 57 -32.21 -0.67 10.39
CA MET A 57 -31.10 -0.22 9.54
C MET A 57 -29.90 -1.16 9.68
N GLY A 58 -29.47 -1.70 8.54
CA GLY A 58 -28.36 -2.64 8.46
C GLY A 58 -27.04 -1.99 8.90
N GLY A 59 -26.33 -2.66 9.81
CA GLY A 59 -24.96 -2.35 10.17
C GLY A 59 -24.02 -2.64 8.99
N GLY A 60 -23.88 -1.67 8.09
CA GLY A 60 -22.97 -1.73 6.94
C GLY A 60 -21.63 -1.07 7.25
N VAL A 61 -20.55 -1.66 6.73
CA VAL A 61 -19.21 -1.02 6.71
C VAL A 61 -19.33 0.34 6.01
N PRO A 62 -18.80 1.45 6.57
CA PRO A 62 -18.92 2.77 5.96
C PRO A 62 -18.33 2.80 4.54
N ASP A 63 -19.05 3.44 3.61
CA ASP A 63 -18.75 3.50 2.17
C ASP A 63 -17.30 3.92 1.86
N ARG A 64 -16.75 4.87 2.63
CA ARG A 64 -15.36 5.35 2.49
C ARG A 64 -14.29 4.29 2.77
N VAL A 65 -14.61 3.27 3.57
CA VAL A 65 -13.72 2.15 3.88
C VAL A 65 -13.77 1.12 2.77
N LEU A 66 -14.97 0.82 2.29
CA LEU A 66 -15.16 -0.02 1.10
C LEU A 66 -14.46 0.61 -0.12
N SER A 67 -14.50 1.94 -0.25
CA SER A 67 -13.80 2.65 -1.33
C SER A 67 -12.27 2.62 -1.17
N ALA A 68 -11.73 2.76 0.04
CA ALA A 68 -10.27 2.68 0.28
C ALA A 68 -9.73 1.26 0.09
N GLY A 69 -10.46 0.24 0.58
CA GLY A 69 -10.12 -1.16 0.33
C GLY A 69 -10.20 -1.51 -1.15
N ARG A 70 -11.21 -1.01 -1.87
CA ARG A 70 -11.33 -1.17 -3.32
C ARG A 70 -10.20 -0.46 -4.07
N ALA A 71 -9.83 0.76 -3.66
CA ALA A 71 -8.71 1.50 -4.25
C ALA A 71 -7.39 0.74 -4.07
N HIS A 72 -7.10 0.26 -2.86
CA HIS A 72 -5.92 -0.58 -2.62
C HIS A 72 -5.93 -1.86 -3.46
N ALA A 73 -7.07 -2.56 -3.54
CA ALA A 73 -7.20 -3.77 -4.32
C ALA A 73 -6.98 -3.53 -5.83
N GLN A 74 -7.50 -2.42 -6.37
CA GLN A 74 -7.28 -2.04 -7.77
C GLN A 74 -5.82 -1.66 -8.03
N ALA A 75 -5.19 -0.93 -7.10
CA ALA A 75 -3.77 -0.58 -7.18
C ALA A 75 -2.88 -1.83 -7.12
N ALA A 76 -3.19 -2.79 -6.25
CA ALA A 76 -2.49 -4.06 -6.18
C ALA A 76 -2.68 -4.90 -7.46
N ALA A 77 -3.88 -4.91 -8.04
CA ALA A 77 -4.15 -5.57 -9.31
C ALA A 77 -3.37 -4.94 -10.48
N ALA A 78 -3.15 -3.62 -10.45
CA ALA A 78 -2.37 -2.92 -11.48
C ALA A 78 -0.88 -3.30 -11.51
N LEU A 79 -0.36 -3.90 -10.44
CA LEU A 79 1.03 -4.40 -10.40
C LEU A 79 1.23 -5.60 -11.33
N GLY A 80 0.18 -6.38 -11.58
CA GLY A 80 0.12 -7.48 -12.55
C GLY A 80 1.01 -8.68 -12.22
N HIS A 81 2.33 -8.49 -12.22
CA HIS A 81 3.31 -9.54 -11.98
C HIS A 81 3.54 -9.77 -10.49
N TRP A 82 3.53 -11.04 -10.07
CA TRP A 82 3.60 -11.43 -8.66
C TRP A 82 4.89 -10.97 -7.97
N GLU A 83 6.06 -11.06 -8.61
CA GLU A 83 7.33 -10.59 -8.04
C GLU A 83 7.35 -9.08 -7.81
N VAL A 84 6.81 -8.31 -8.77
CA VAL A 84 6.70 -6.86 -8.66
C VAL A 84 5.76 -6.50 -7.51
N ALA A 85 4.60 -7.16 -7.46
CA ALA A 85 3.64 -6.98 -6.38
C ALA A 85 4.24 -7.32 -5.01
N GLU A 86 5.02 -8.40 -4.92
CA GLU A 86 5.66 -8.82 -3.68
C GLU A 86 6.71 -7.82 -3.19
N VAL A 87 7.58 -7.33 -4.08
CA VAL A 87 8.59 -6.32 -3.74
C VAL A 87 7.93 -5.02 -3.28
N VAL A 88 6.93 -4.53 -4.03
CA VAL A 88 6.17 -3.32 -3.65
C VAL A 88 5.49 -3.49 -2.31
N ARG A 89 4.86 -4.64 -2.05
CA ARG A 89 4.18 -4.95 -0.78
C ARG A 89 5.16 -4.97 0.39
N LYS A 90 6.27 -5.69 0.27
CA LYS A 90 7.33 -5.78 1.30
C LYS A 90 7.94 -4.41 1.60
N THR A 91 8.21 -3.60 0.58
CA THR A 91 8.77 -2.26 0.79
C THR A 91 7.72 -1.27 1.30
N CYS A 92 6.60 -1.11 0.61
CA CYS A 92 5.65 -0.04 0.90
C CYS A 92 4.76 -0.32 2.12
N LEU A 93 4.36 -1.57 2.33
CA LEU A 93 3.41 -1.92 3.39
C LEU A 93 4.08 -2.54 4.63
N GLU A 94 5.12 -3.36 4.44
CA GLU A 94 5.84 -3.98 5.57
C GLU A 94 7.06 -3.18 6.04
N GLY A 95 7.46 -2.13 5.32
CA GLY A 95 8.61 -1.30 5.70
C GLY A 95 9.97 -1.96 5.50
N GLN A 96 10.05 -3.06 4.74
CA GLN A 96 11.32 -3.74 4.49
C GLN A 96 12.22 -2.91 3.56
N SER A 97 13.51 -2.84 3.90
CA SER A 97 14.51 -2.24 3.01
C SER A 97 14.82 -3.18 1.83
N VAL A 98 15.27 -2.60 0.71
CA VAL A 98 15.74 -3.36 -0.46
C VAL A 98 16.82 -4.37 -0.08
N LYS A 99 17.73 -3.99 0.84
CA LYS A 99 18.79 -4.89 1.34
C LYS A 99 18.18 -6.14 1.99
N ALA A 100 17.23 -5.95 2.91
CA ALA A 100 16.59 -7.07 3.62
C ALA A 100 15.80 -7.99 2.67
N ILE A 101 15.19 -7.43 1.63
CA ILE A 101 14.47 -8.21 0.60
C ILE A 101 15.48 -9.05 -0.21
N ALA A 102 16.54 -8.43 -0.71
CA ALA A 102 17.59 -9.09 -1.49
C ALA A 102 18.26 -10.25 -0.71
N GLU A 103 18.59 -10.02 0.57
CA GLU A 103 19.19 -11.05 1.44
C GLU A 103 18.25 -12.25 1.66
N ARG A 104 16.93 -12.01 1.73
CA ARG A 104 15.95 -13.08 1.96
C ARG A 104 15.57 -13.84 0.71
N SER A 105 15.55 -13.19 -0.45
CA SER A 105 15.21 -13.83 -1.72
C SER A 105 16.41 -14.45 -2.42
N GLY A 106 17.64 -14.07 -2.05
CA GLY A 106 18.85 -14.46 -2.78
C GLY A 106 19.08 -13.65 -4.06
N GLU A 107 18.23 -12.64 -4.32
CA GLU A 107 18.31 -11.80 -5.51
C GLU A 107 19.36 -10.69 -5.37
N GLY A 108 19.94 -10.27 -6.49
CA GLY A 108 20.81 -9.11 -6.52
C GLY A 108 20.06 -7.83 -6.12
N ARG A 109 20.70 -6.96 -5.34
CA ARG A 109 20.11 -5.68 -4.90
C ARG A 109 19.57 -4.86 -6.08
N ASP A 110 20.28 -4.83 -7.20
CA ASP A 110 19.87 -4.10 -8.41
C ASP A 110 18.60 -4.67 -9.05
N VAL A 111 18.39 -5.98 -8.98
CA VAL A 111 17.17 -6.64 -9.46
C VAL A 111 15.98 -6.19 -8.61
N VAL A 112 16.13 -6.23 -7.29
CA VAL A 112 15.09 -5.76 -6.36
C VAL A 112 14.76 -4.27 -6.59
N VAL A 113 15.77 -3.42 -6.79
CA VAL A 113 15.55 -2.00 -7.12
C VAL A 113 14.80 -1.83 -8.44
N LYS A 114 15.14 -2.60 -9.49
CA LYS A 114 14.46 -2.54 -10.78
C LYS A 114 13.00 -2.97 -10.67
N LEU A 115 12.71 -4.08 -9.99
CA LEU A 115 11.35 -4.55 -9.72
C LEU A 115 10.55 -3.51 -8.95
N LEU A 116 11.14 -2.91 -7.92
CA LEU A 116 10.50 -1.85 -7.14
C LEU A 116 10.16 -0.64 -8.03
N LYS A 117 11.09 -0.18 -8.88
CA LYS A 117 10.84 0.93 -9.79
C LYS A 117 9.70 0.65 -10.76
N VAL A 118 9.72 -0.52 -11.41
CA VAL A 118 8.63 -0.95 -12.31
C VAL A 118 7.29 -0.93 -11.57
N GLY A 119 7.23 -1.47 -10.37
CA GLY A 119 6.00 -1.46 -9.56
C GLY A 119 5.53 -0.06 -9.19
N LEU A 120 6.44 0.83 -8.79
CA LEU A 120 6.10 2.22 -8.48
C LEU A 120 5.66 3.02 -9.73
N ASP A 121 6.21 2.70 -10.91
CA ASP A 121 5.77 3.30 -12.18
C ASP A 121 4.36 2.83 -12.54
N LEU A 122 4.07 1.53 -12.39
CA LEU A 122 2.72 0.98 -12.59
C LEU A 122 1.70 1.63 -11.64
N LEU A 123 2.06 1.81 -10.37
CA LEU A 123 1.23 2.53 -9.40
C LEU A 123 1.05 4.00 -9.79
N ALA A 124 2.10 4.68 -10.24
CA ALA A 124 2.00 6.07 -10.67
C ALA A 124 1.08 6.23 -11.90
N VAL A 125 1.11 5.29 -12.84
CA VAL A 125 0.16 5.22 -13.96
C VAL A 125 -1.25 4.97 -13.44
N HIS A 126 -1.44 3.99 -12.54
CA HIS A 126 -2.74 3.67 -11.93
C HIS A 126 -3.35 4.89 -11.22
N TYR A 127 -2.55 5.65 -10.48
CA TYR A 127 -2.98 6.86 -9.78
C TYR A 127 -3.07 8.10 -10.68
N GLY A 128 -2.86 7.96 -12.00
CA GLY A 128 -2.95 9.07 -12.95
C GLY A 128 -1.84 10.12 -12.83
N MET A 129 -0.75 9.80 -12.13
CA MET A 129 0.42 10.68 -11.98
C MET A 129 1.31 10.69 -13.22
N MET A 130 1.22 9.63 -14.02
CA MET A 130 1.91 9.49 -15.31
C MET A 130 0.87 9.25 -16.39
N GLY A 131 0.32 10.35 -16.90
CA GLY A 131 -0.53 10.37 -18.08
C GLY A 131 0.30 10.71 -19.31
N ARG A 132 0.09 9.94 -20.39
CA ARG A 132 0.54 10.24 -21.76
C ARG A 132 0.32 11.73 -22.00
N LYS A 133 1.35 12.47 -22.43
CA LYS A 133 1.15 13.75 -23.13
C LYS A 133 0.14 13.44 -24.23
N VAL A 134 -1.09 13.89 -24.07
CA VAL A 134 -2.03 13.99 -25.18
C VAL A 134 -1.43 15.09 -26.05
N GLY A 135 -0.69 14.65 -27.08
CA GLY A 135 -0.35 15.50 -28.21
C GLY A 135 -1.55 15.62 -29.13
#